data_AF-A0A3D2QPD5-F1
#
_entry.id   AF-A0A3D2QPD5-F1
#
_cell.length_a   1.000
_cell.length_b   1.000
_cell.length_c   1.000
_cell.angle_alpha   90.00
_cell.angle_beta   90.00
_cell.angle_gamma   90.00
#
_symmetry.space_group_name_H-M   'P 1'
#
loop_
_entity.id
_entity.type
_entity.pdbx_description
1 polymer ?
#
loop_
_entity_poly.entity_id
_entity_poly.type
_entity_poly.pdbx_seq_one_letter_code
_entity_poly.pdbx_strand_id
1 'polypeptide(L)'
;MKKQTVSLCVFIDAFGWDLMKTHPFLDDELRHKQPLDTIFGYSSTCDPTILSGLLPRDHGHFSFYAYDPKNSPFRHSLFIQLMRLV
;
A
#
# COMPACT_ATOMS: atom_id res chain seq x y z
N MET A 1 -0.49 37.86 -10.52
CA MET A 1 -1.39 36.73 -10.18
C MET A 1 -0.55 35.49 -9.98
N LYS A 2 -0.68 34.78 -8.85
CA LYS A 2 -0.04 33.46 -8.69
C LYS A 2 -0.72 32.47 -9.63
N LYS A 3 0.06 31.81 -10.49
CA LYS A 3 -0.42 30.74 -11.35
C LYS A 3 -0.83 29.57 -10.46
N GLN A 4 -2.11 29.18 -10.48
CA GLN A 4 -2.55 27.99 -9.78
C GLN A 4 -2.07 26.76 -10.53
N THR A 5 -1.50 25.82 -9.80
CA THR A 5 -1.00 24.55 -10.32
C THR A 5 -1.78 23.41 -9.69
N VAL A 6 -2.06 22.38 -10.49
CA VAL A 6 -2.69 21.14 -10.02
C VAL A 6 -1.63 20.04 -10.08
N SER A 7 -1.52 19.27 -9.00
CA SER A 7 -0.71 18.06 -8.95
C SER A 7 -1.63 16.84 -9.10
N LEU A 8 -1.34 15.99 -10.08
CA LEU A 8 -2.02 14.71 -10.28
C LEU A 8 -1.08 13.58 -9.88
N CYS A 9 -1.50 12.73 -8.95
CA CYS A 9 -0.79 11.52 -8.55
C CYS A 9 -1.66 10.32 -8.93
N VAL A 10 -1.10 9.38 -9.70
CA VAL A 10 -1.81 8.18 -10.19
C VAL A 10 -1.10 6.95 -9.65
N PHE A 11 -1.84 6.09 -8.95
CA PHE A 11 -1.37 4.81 -8.45
C PHE A 11 -1.93 3.69 -9.33
N ILE A 12 -1.07 2.82 -9.81
CA ILE A 12 -1.44 1.67 -10.66
C ILE A 12 -1.12 0.41 -9.87
N ASP A 13 -2.15 -0.38 -9.60
CA ASP A 13 -2.01 -1.61 -8.82
C ASP A 13 -1.05 -2.58 -9.53
N ALA A 14 -0.17 -3.20 -8.74
CA ALA A 14 0.84 -4.16 -9.17
C ALA A 14 1.79 -3.70 -10.31
N PHE A 15 1.94 -2.40 -10.56
CA PHE A 15 2.86 -1.89 -11.58
C PHE A 15 4.31 -1.81 -11.07
N GLY A 16 5.01 -2.95 -11.12
CA GLY A 16 6.39 -3.09 -10.66
C GLY A 16 7.45 -2.56 -11.62
N TRP A 17 8.65 -2.28 -11.09
CA TRP A 17 9.80 -1.78 -11.85
C TRP A 17 10.22 -2.71 -13.00
N ASP A 18 10.14 -4.03 -12.81
CA ASP A 18 10.52 -4.99 -13.86
C ASP A 18 9.55 -4.97 -15.05
N LEU A 19 8.26 -4.71 -14.82
CA LEU A 19 7.28 -4.52 -15.88
C LEU A 19 7.59 -3.25 -16.67
N MET A 20 7.89 -2.15 -15.97
CA MET A 20 8.26 -0.88 -16.59
C MET A 20 9.52 -1.01 -17.47
N LYS A 21 10.53 -1.81 -17.06
CA LYS A 21 11.75 -2.00 -17.86
C LYS A 21 11.52 -2.81 -19.13
N THR A 22 10.53 -3.70 -19.11
CA THR A 22 10.33 -4.70 -20.18
C THR A 22 9.27 -4.27 -21.20
N HIS A 23 8.41 -3.30 -20.86
CA HIS A 23 7.31 -2.86 -21.70
C HIS A 23 7.35 -1.33 -21.88
N PRO A 24 7.19 -0.80 -23.11
CA PRO A 24 7.02 0.63 -23.34
C PRO A 24 5.85 1.16 -22.51
N PHE A 25 6.10 2.21 -21.72
CA PHE A 25 5.07 2.80 -20.86
C PHE A 25 5.29 4.31 -20.73
N LEU A 26 4.49 5.08 -21.47
CA LEU A 26 4.51 6.55 -21.46
C LEU A 26 5.92 7.13 -21.64
N ASP A 27 6.72 6.56 -22.54
CA ASP A 27 8.13 6.94 -22.74
C ASP A 27 8.30 8.41 -23.16
N ASP A 28 7.33 8.94 -23.92
CA ASP A 28 7.34 10.33 -24.38
C ASP A 28 6.89 11.33 -23.30
N GLU A 29 6.06 10.88 -22.35
CA GLU A 29 5.47 11.76 -21.32
C GLU A 29 6.27 11.75 -20.01
N LEU A 30 6.78 10.58 -19.61
CA LEU A 30 7.49 10.38 -18.34
C LEU A 30 9.00 10.55 -18.53
N ARG A 31 9.47 11.80 -18.36
CA ARG A 31 10.90 12.18 -18.48
C ARG A 31 11.83 11.50 -17.46
N HIS A 32 11.27 11.09 -16.33
CA HIS A 32 12.02 10.47 -15.24
C HIS A 32 11.27 9.23 -14.76
N LYS A 33 12.00 8.12 -14.66
CA LYS A 33 11.46 6.86 -14.16
C LYS A 33 12.52 6.21 -13.29
N GLN A 34 12.11 5.79 -12.10
CA GLN A 34 13.01 5.16 -11.12
C GLN A 34 12.25 4.06 -10.38
N PRO A 35 12.95 3.02 -9.90
CA PRO A 35 12.34 2.06 -8.99
C PRO A 35 11.94 2.77 -7.70
N LEU A 36 10.92 2.23 -7.04
CA LEU A 36 10.56 2.59 -5.68
C LEU A 36 10.86 1.40 -4.77
N ASP A 37 11.37 1.67 -3.58
CA ASP A 37 11.51 0.66 -2.55
C ASP A 37 10.11 0.24 -2.08
N THR A 38 9.90 -1.07 -1.99
CA THR A 38 8.64 -1.63 -1.51
C THR A 38 8.72 -1.90 -0.02
N ILE A 39 7.58 -1.75 0.64
CA ILE A 39 7.39 -2.23 2.01
C ILE A 39 6.72 -3.59 1.98
N PHE A 40 6.92 -4.37 3.04
CA PHE A 40 6.18 -5.62 3.21
C PHE A 40 4.72 -5.32 3.57
N GLY A 41 3.78 -5.84 2.77
CA GLY A 41 2.35 -5.64 2.97
C GLY A 41 1.54 -5.81 1.68
N TYR A 42 0.27 -5.42 1.73
CA TYR A 42 -0.63 -5.36 0.56
C TYR A 42 -0.90 -3.89 0.18
N SER A 43 -1.72 -3.60 -0.84
CA SER A 43 -2.11 -2.22 -1.19
C SER A 43 -2.69 -1.43 0.00
N SER A 44 -3.47 -2.09 0.88
CA SER A 44 -3.97 -1.52 2.14
C SER A 44 -2.88 -1.10 3.14
N THR A 45 -1.64 -1.51 2.89
CA THR A 45 -0.43 -1.11 3.60
C THR A 45 0.32 -0.01 2.85
N CYS A 46 0.46 -0.17 1.53
CA CYS A 46 1.22 0.73 0.67
C CYS A 46 0.57 2.11 0.56
N ASP A 47 -0.75 2.20 0.34
CA ASP A 47 -1.40 3.49 0.11
C ASP A 47 -1.28 4.42 1.32
N PRO A 48 -1.54 3.98 2.57
CA PRO A 48 -1.31 4.80 3.75
C PRO A 48 0.14 5.20 3.93
N THR A 49 1.11 4.31 3.63
CA THR A 49 2.54 4.65 3.69
C THR A 49 2.89 5.75 2.68
N ILE A 50 2.42 5.64 1.44
CA ILE A 50 2.68 6.64 0.38
C ILE A 50 2.10 8.01 0.77
N LEU A 51 0.89 8.03 1.31
CA LEU A 51 0.19 9.28 1.65
C LEU A 51 0.69 9.93 2.94
N SER A 52 1.12 9.14 3.92
CA SER A 52 1.53 9.64 5.24
C SER A 52 3.04 9.75 5.44
N GLY A 53 3.83 8.99 4.67
CA GLY A 53 5.27 8.82 4.90
C GLY A 53 5.62 8.00 6.14
N LEU A 54 4.62 7.40 6.82
CA LEU A 54 4.82 6.58 8.02
C LEU A 54 4.91 5.09 7.66
N LEU A 55 5.54 4.30 8.51
CA LEU A 55 5.56 2.84 8.35
C LEU A 55 4.26 2.20 8.88
N PRO A 56 3.93 0.96 8.48
CA PRO A 56 2.71 0.27 8.89
C PRO A 56 2.49 0.17 10.38
N ARG A 57 3.58 0.10 11.14
CA ARG A 57 3.55 0.05 12.61
C ARG A 57 3.12 1.37 13.26
N ASP A 58 3.32 2.48 12.55
CA ASP A 58 3.05 3.84 13.05
C ASP A 58 1.67 4.31 12.61
N HIS A 59 1.23 3.99 11.38
CA HIS A 59 -0.12 4.29 10.91
C HIS A 59 -1.15 3.18 11.17
N GLY A 60 -0.72 2.01 11.65
CA GLY A 60 -1.61 0.91 12.08
C GLY A 60 -2.29 0.12 10.95
N HIS A 61 -1.96 0.38 9.68
CA HIS A 61 -2.56 -0.32 8.53
C HIS A 61 -1.58 -1.31 7.90
N PHE A 62 -1.43 -2.49 8.50
CA PHE A 62 -0.58 -3.54 7.93
C PHE A 62 -1.33 -4.56 7.06
N SER A 63 -2.65 -4.68 7.23
CA SER A 63 -3.48 -5.63 6.49
C SER A 63 -4.93 -5.16 6.48
N PHE A 64 -5.74 -5.74 5.59
CA PHE A 64 -7.20 -5.61 5.65
C PHE A 64 -7.79 -6.17 6.94
N TYR A 65 -7.09 -7.13 7.54
CA TYR A 65 -7.48 -7.74 8.79
C TYR A 65 -6.71 -7.11 9.94
N ALA A 66 -7.43 -6.50 10.87
CA ALA A 66 -6.88 -6.02 12.12
C ALA A 66 -7.12 -7.04 13.23
N TYR A 67 -6.13 -7.25 14.08
CA TYR A 67 -6.33 -8.01 15.30
C TYR A 67 -7.03 -7.16 16.36
N ASP A 68 -8.28 -7.49 16.67
CA ASP A 68 -9.04 -6.88 17.77
C ASP A 68 -9.66 -7.96 18.68
N PRO A 69 -9.01 -8.38 19.76
CA PRO A 69 -9.54 -9.43 20.63
C PRO A 69 -10.80 -9.01 21.40
N LYS A 70 -11.01 -7.71 21.61
CA LYS A 70 -12.10 -7.20 22.45
C LYS A 70 -13.40 -7.09 21.65
N ASN A 71 -13.32 -6.55 20.44
CA ASN A 71 -14.49 -6.28 19.59
C ASN A 71 -14.65 -7.28 18.43
N SER A 72 -13.75 -8.27 18.27
CA SER A 72 -13.89 -9.25 17.19
C SER A 72 -15.21 -10.03 17.29
N PRO A 73 -15.96 -10.18 16.18
CA PRO A 73 -17.14 -11.04 16.14
C PRO A 73 -16.78 -12.52 16.36
N PHE A 74 -15.51 -12.88 16.22
CA PHE A 74 -14.99 -14.23 16.39
C PHE A 74 -14.36 -14.47 17.77
N ARG A 75 -14.50 -13.53 18.72
CA ARG A 75 -13.81 -13.62 20.02
C ARG A 75 -14.07 -14.93 20.78
N HIS A 76 -15.25 -15.51 20.60
CA HIS A 76 -15.70 -16.76 21.26
C HIS A 76 -15.52 -18.03 20.41
N SER A 77 -15.03 -17.90 19.17
CA SER A 77 -14.77 -19.04 18.30
C SER A 77 -13.39 -19.62 18.60
N LEU A 78 -13.35 -20.74 19.34
CA LEU A 78 -12.10 -21.43 19.68
C LEU A 78 -11.29 -21.79 18.42
N PHE A 79 -11.96 -22.29 17.39
CA PHE A 79 -11.31 -22.66 16.12
C PHE A 79 -10.59 -21.47 15.47
N ILE A 80 -11.28 -20.32 15.33
CA ILE A 80 -10.68 -19.12 14.72
C ILE A 80 -9.56 -18.55 15.61
N GLN A 81 -9.70 -18.63 16.93
CA GLN A 81 -8.65 -18.20 17.85
C GLN A 81 -7.39 -19.09 17.74
N LEU A 82 -7.56 -20.40 17.52
CA LEU A 82 -6.44 -21.33 17.31
C LEU A 82 -5.71 -21.10 15.99
N MET A 83 -6.41 -20.65 14.94
CA MET A 83 -5.78 -20.29 13.66
C MET A 83 -4.75 -19.15 13.77
N ARG A 84 -4.69 -18.45 14.90
CA ARG A 84 -3.73 -17.35 15.14
C ARG A 84 -2.35 -17.85 15.58
N LEU A 85 -2.23 -19.15 15.89
CA LEU A 85 -1.00 -19.81 16.34
C LEU A 85 -0.27 -20.55 15.20
N VAL A 86 -0.87 -20.58 14.02
CA VAL A 86 -0.33 -21.17 12.79
C VAL A 86 0.09 -20.04 11.86
#